data_AF-A0A2E2UY79-F1
#
_entry.id   AF-A0A2E2UY79-F1
#
_cell.length_a   1.000
_cell.length_b   1.000
_cell.length_c   1.000
_cell.angle_alpha   90.00
_cell.angle_beta   90.00
_cell.angle_gamma   90.00
#
_symmetry.space_group_name_H-M   'P 1'
#
loop_
_entity.id
_entity.type
_entity.pdbx_description
1 polymer ?
#
loop_
_entity_poly.entity_id
_entity_poly.type
_entity_poly.pdbx_seq_one_letter_code
_entity_poly.pdbx_strand_id
1 'polypeptide(L)'
;MKLTDLTKESVLEEVAKIQYLYKLKYEIRYDQNREDKDYTESVAEHIYGMHILATYFLPLENPKRDWNRQKIYEMITWHDMDEVETGDMIGYMKTPADRARETEAMKVVLQKSPAHLQDYMTILLGEYESLSSNEAKFVKALDRVEPLFHLYNEKGRNTMKMNRTTLENSEKLKQPYIQEFPFIKLFSHTLTAAMETRGYFYKK
;
A
#
# COMPACT_ATOMS: atom_id res chain seq x y z
N MET A 1 3.03 21.76 6.12
CA MET A 1 2.29 21.20 7.26
C MET A 1 3.31 20.72 8.28
N LYS A 2 3.20 21.08 9.56
CA LYS A 2 4.05 20.52 10.61
C LYS A 2 3.31 19.39 11.31
N LEU A 3 4.04 18.39 11.82
CA LEU A 3 3.45 17.26 12.52
C LEU A 3 2.65 17.69 13.76
N THR A 4 3.11 18.73 14.46
CA THR A 4 2.46 19.29 15.65
C THR A 4 1.11 19.96 15.39
N ASP A 5 0.83 20.29 14.14
CA ASP A 5 -0.39 21.01 13.77
C ASP A 5 -1.54 20.04 13.44
N LEU A 6 -1.27 18.74 13.42
CA LEU A 6 -2.23 17.69 13.07
C LEU A 6 -2.90 17.11 14.33
N THR A 7 -4.22 17.21 14.40
CA THR A 7 -5.05 16.49 15.37
C THR A 7 -5.57 15.20 14.75
N LYS A 8 -6.18 14.32 15.55
CA LYS A 8 -6.81 13.10 15.01
C LYS A 8 -7.92 13.45 14.03
N GLU A 9 -8.69 14.49 14.32
CA GLU A 9 -9.80 14.97 13.50
C GLU A 9 -9.28 15.50 12.16
N SER A 10 -8.26 16.37 12.15
CA SER A 10 -7.72 16.91 10.90
C SER A 10 -7.04 15.84 10.04
N VAL A 11 -6.43 14.82 10.66
CA VAL A 11 -5.92 13.65 9.92
C VAL A 11 -7.06 12.91 9.21
N LEU A 12 -8.19 12.68 9.88
CA LEU A 12 -9.34 12.01 9.25
C LEU A 12 -9.95 12.86 8.11
N GLU A 13 -9.94 14.18 8.23
CA GLU A 13 -10.33 15.08 7.15
C GLU A 13 -9.39 14.99 5.94
N GLU A 14 -8.08 14.94 6.15
CA GLU A 14 -7.10 14.73 5.08
C GLU A 14 -7.28 13.35 4.42
N VAL A 15 -7.55 12.30 5.20
CA VAL A 15 -7.87 10.97 4.64
C VAL A 15 -9.09 11.04 3.74
N ALA A 16 -10.15 11.75 4.13
CA ALA A 16 -11.34 11.90 3.30
C ALA A 16 -11.04 12.64 1.97
N LYS A 17 -10.16 13.64 1.99
CA LYS A 17 -9.69 14.34 0.77
C LYS A 17 -8.87 13.41 -0.13
N ILE A 18 -8.02 12.58 0.44
CA ILE A 18 -7.24 11.57 -0.30
C ILE A 18 -8.18 10.52 -0.92
N GLN A 19 -9.13 10.00 -0.14
CA GLN A 19 -10.13 9.03 -0.62
C GLN A 19 -11.03 9.61 -1.71
N TYR A 20 -11.23 10.94 -1.77
CA TYR A 20 -11.91 11.56 -2.90
C TYR A 20 -11.16 11.32 -4.21
N LEU A 21 -9.83 11.37 -4.21
CA LEU A 21 -9.00 11.06 -5.39
C LEU A 21 -9.07 9.56 -5.75
N TYR A 22 -9.26 8.69 -4.75
CA TYR A 22 -9.38 7.23 -4.97
C TYR A 22 -10.64 6.84 -5.75
N LYS A 23 -11.60 7.75 -5.96
CA LYS A 23 -12.75 7.50 -6.82
C LYS A 23 -12.35 7.06 -8.23
N LEU A 24 -11.20 7.51 -8.74
CA LEU A 24 -10.68 7.08 -10.04
C LEU A 24 -10.41 5.57 -10.12
N LYS A 25 -10.17 4.89 -8.98
CA LYS A 25 -10.02 3.42 -8.93
C LYS A 25 -11.27 2.69 -9.42
N TYR A 26 -12.44 3.32 -9.35
CA TYR A 26 -13.73 2.70 -9.71
C TYR A 26 -14.28 3.17 -11.05
N GLU A 27 -13.63 4.15 -11.68
CA GLU A 27 -14.05 4.67 -12.99
C GLU A 27 -13.56 3.74 -14.10
N ILE A 28 -14.48 2.91 -14.62
CA ILE A 28 -14.17 1.95 -15.67
C ILE A 28 -14.26 2.64 -17.04
N ARG A 29 -13.20 2.46 -17.84
CA ARG A 29 -13.15 3.02 -19.20
C ARG A 29 -14.22 2.41 -20.11
N TYR A 30 -14.56 3.14 -21.17
CA TYR A 30 -15.49 2.72 -22.23
C TYR A 30 -16.96 2.62 -21.80
N ASP A 31 -17.36 3.47 -20.84
CA ASP A 31 -18.75 3.56 -20.33
C ASP A 31 -19.27 2.19 -19.86
N GLN A 32 -18.39 1.42 -19.22
CA GLN A 32 -18.70 0.13 -18.66
C GLN A 32 -18.88 0.24 -17.15
N ASN A 33 -19.52 -0.76 -16.56
CA ASN A 33 -19.66 -0.89 -15.12
C ASN A 33 -18.97 -2.16 -14.65
N ARG A 34 -18.26 -2.08 -13.51
CA ARG A 34 -17.79 -3.25 -12.77
C ARG A 34 -18.88 -3.65 -11.78
N GLU A 35 -19.42 -4.86 -11.90
CA GLU A 35 -20.31 -5.39 -10.87
C GLU A 35 -19.47 -5.71 -9.63
N ASP A 36 -19.49 -4.82 -8.64
CA ASP A 36 -18.86 -5.02 -7.32
C ASP A 36 -19.58 -6.16 -6.56
N LYS A 37 -19.34 -7.42 -6.95
CA LYS A 37 -19.56 -8.55 -6.04
C LYS A 37 -18.36 -8.60 -5.12
N ASP A 38 -18.53 -7.98 -3.96
CA ASP A 38 -17.50 -7.72 -2.96
C ASP A 38 -16.53 -6.62 -3.40
N TYR A 39 -16.22 -5.69 -2.49
CA TYR A 39 -15.42 -4.50 -2.78
C TYR A 39 -13.94 -4.91 -2.90
N THR A 40 -13.60 -5.39 -4.09
CA THR A 40 -12.26 -5.83 -4.49
C THR A 40 -11.47 -4.64 -5.03
N GLU A 41 -10.20 -4.56 -4.65
CA GLU A 41 -9.21 -3.69 -5.28
C GLU A 41 -8.34 -4.55 -6.20
N SER A 42 -8.03 -4.07 -7.41
CA SER A 42 -6.98 -4.67 -8.22
C SER A 42 -5.60 -4.18 -7.79
N VAL A 43 -4.55 -4.96 -8.04
CA VAL A 43 -3.15 -4.56 -7.76
C VAL A 43 -2.79 -3.25 -8.46
N ALA A 44 -3.31 -3.01 -9.67
CA ALA A 44 -3.12 -1.74 -10.38
C ALA A 44 -3.83 -0.56 -9.69
N GLU A 45 -5.01 -0.78 -9.11
CA GLU A 45 -5.73 0.22 -8.30
C GLU A 45 -4.98 0.52 -6.98
N HIS A 46 -4.40 -0.50 -6.34
CA HIS A 46 -3.51 -0.34 -5.18
C HIS A 46 -2.28 0.51 -5.53
N ILE A 47 -1.58 0.18 -6.61
CA ILE A 47 -0.44 0.93 -7.15
C ILE A 47 -0.82 2.39 -7.44
N TYR A 48 -2.00 2.64 -8.02
CA TYR A 48 -2.50 4.01 -8.21
C TYR A 48 -2.67 4.74 -6.87
N GLY A 49 -3.26 4.09 -5.86
CA GLY A 49 -3.39 4.63 -4.52
C GLY A 49 -2.04 5.01 -3.90
N MET A 50 -1.05 4.11 -4.01
CA MET A 50 0.31 4.37 -3.53
C MET A 50 0.95 5.59 -4.19
N HIS A 51 0.72 5.84 -5.48
CA HIS A 51 1.23 7.04 -6.16
C HIS A 51 0.62 8.33 -5.59
N ILE A 52 -0.68 8.31 -5.25
CA ILE A 52 -1.35 9.42 -4.57
C ILE A 52 -0.73 9.64 -3.19
N LEU A 53 -0.56 8.58 -2.40
CA LEU A 53 0.05 8.68 -1.08
C LEU A 53 1.51 9.14 -1.14
N ALA A 54 2.30 8.65 -2.09
CA ALA A 54 3.67 9.10 -2.29
C ALA A 54 3.74 10.59 -2.60
N THR A 55 2.83 11.10 -3.43
CA THR A 55 2.74 12.54 -3.73
C THR A 55 2.41 13.36 -2.49
N TYR A 56 1.54 12.85 -1.61
CA TYR A 56 1.15 13.50 -0.37
C TYR A 56 2.26 13.46 0.70
N PHE A 57 2.81 12.28 0.98
CA PHE A 57 3.73 12.04 2.09
C PHE A 57 5.18 12.38 1.77
N LEU A 58 5.65 12.23 0.54
CA LEU A 58 7.07 12.46 0.21
C LEU A 58 7.58 13.85 0.62
N PRO A 59 6.89 14.98 0.34
CA PRO A 59 7.37 16.29 0.80
C PRO A 59 7.29 16.49 2.32
N LEU A 60 6.54 15.65 3.04
CA LEU A 60 6.38 15.71 4.49
C LEU A 60 7.45 14.88 5.20
N GLU A 61 7.71 13.67 4.69
CA GLU A 61 8.71 12.73 5.24
C GLU A 61 10.13 13.06 4.79
N ASN A 62 10.27 13.64 3.59
CA ASN A 62 11.54 14.15 3.11
C ASN A 62 11.47 15.67 2.80
N PRO A 63 11.49 16.53 3.83
CA PRO A 63 11.46 17.98 3.64
C PRO A 63 12.72 18.54 2.95
N LYS A 64 13.86 17.83 3.02
CA LYS A 64 15.11 18.21 2.35
C LYS A 64 15.08 17.94 0.85
N ARG A 65 14.17 17.07 0.40
CA ARG A 65 13.99 16.68 -1.01
C ARG A 65 15.26 16.11 -1.65
N ASP A 66 16.03 15.37 -0.87
CA ASP A 66 17.28 14.70 -1.28
C ASP A 66 17.09 13.23 -1.70
N TRP A 67 15.87 12.68 -1.64
CA TRP A 67 15.54 11.34 -2.14
C TRP A 67 15.15 11.41 -3.60
N ASN A 68 15.43 10.35 -4.34
CA ASN A 68 15.10 10.27 -5.76
C ASN A 68 13.61 9.95 -5.94
N ARG A 69 12.80 11.00 -6.20
CA ARG A 69 11.37 10.89 -6.46
C ARG A 69 11.04 9.99 -7.66
N GLN A 70 11.84 10.02 -8.72
CA GLN A 70 11.61 9.17 -9.89
C GLN A 70 11.74 7.70 -9.51
N LYS A 71 12.81 7.34 -8.80
CA LYS A 71 13.03 5.98 -8.30
C LYS A 71 11.90 5.50 -7.38
N ILE A 72 11.34 6.37 -6.54
CA ILE A 72 10.18 6.05 -5.69
C ILE A 72 8.97 5.64 -6.54
N TYR A 73 8.57 6.46 -7.51
CA TYR A 73 7.40 6.16 -8.35
C TYR A 73 7.62 4.94 -9.24
N GLU A 74 8.83 4.78 -9.75
CA GLU A 74 9.21 3.58 -10.46
C GLU A 74 9.09 2.34 -9.58
N MET A 75 9.60 2.38 -8.35
CA MET A 75 9.52 1.26 -7.42
C MET A 75 8.06 0.92 -7.08
N ILE A 76 7.21 1.93 -6.83
CA ILE A 76 5.76 1.74 -6.64
C ILE A 76 5.14 1.02 -7.85
N THR A 77 5.53 1.41 -9.07
CA THR A 77 4.99 0.82 -10.30
C THR A 77 5.29 -0.67 -10.42
N TRP A 78 6.46 -1.12 -9.97
CA TRP A 78 6.96 -2.47 -10.26
C TRP A 78 6.92 -3.44 -9.06
N HIS A 79 6.63 -2.97 -7.84
CA HIS A 79 6.88 -3.78 -6.63
C HIS A 79 6.10 -5.09 -6.51
N ASP A 80 4.83 -5.12 -6.95
CA ASP A 80 3.95 -6.31 -6.86
C ASP A 80 3.81 -7.05 -8.22
N MET A 81 4.80 -6.96 -9.10
CA MET A 81 4.69 -7.55 -10.44
C MET A 81 4.67 -9.08 -10.44
N ASP A 82 5.20 -9.74 -9.41
CA ASP A 82 5.11 -11.19 -9.22
C ASP A 82 3.66 -11.68 -9.09
N GLU A 83 2.73 -10.83 -8.67
CA GLU A 83 1.32 -11.16 -8.52
C GLU A 83 0.61 -11.44 -9.85
N VAL A 84 1.23 -11.09 -10.99
CA VAL A 84 0.78 -11.54 -12.31
C VAL A 84 0.81 -13.07 -12.44
N GLU A 85 1.72 -13.75 -11.74
CA GLU A 85 1.87 -15.21 -11.76
C GLU A 85 1.22 -15.89 -10.54
N THR A 86 1.24 -15.27 -9.36
CA THR A 86 0.70 -15.89 -8.13
C THR A 86 -0.73 -15.48 -7.78
N GLY A 87 -1.18 -14.33 -8.28
CA GLY A 87 -2.28 -13.57 -7.70
C GLY A 87 -1.90 -12.92 -6.36
N ASP A 88 -2.76 -12.01 -5.87
CA ASP A 88 -2.61 -11.37 -4.56
C ASP A 88 -2.95 -12.36 -3.42
N MET A 89 -2.13 -12.33 -2.37
CA MET A 89 -2.34 -13.08 -1.14
C MET A 89 -2.22 -12.15 0.07
N ILE A 90 -3.21 -12.18 0.94
CA ILE A 90 -3.24 -11.34 2.14
C ILE A 90 -2.00 -11.62 3.01
N GLY A 91 -1.21 -10.57 3.26
CA GLY A 91 0.15 -10.69 3.82
C GLY A 91 0.28 -11.49 5.13
N TYR A 92 -0.71 -11.46 6.02
CA TYR A 92 -0.68 -12.21 7.28
C TYR A 92 -1.10 -13.68 7.15
N MET A 93 -1.58 -14.10 5.96
CA MET A 93 -1.86 -15.49 5.63
C MET A 93 -0.71 -16.16 4.86
N LYS A 94 0.28 -15.39 4.38
CA LYS A 94 1.43 -15.91 3.63
C LYS A 94 2.32 -16.82 4.51
N THR A 95 2.47 -18.06 4.07
CA THR A 95 3.41 -19.05 4.62
C THR A 95 4.82 -18.87 4.04
N PRO A 96 5.85 -19.53 4.60
CA PRO A 96 7.18 -19.55 3.98
C PRO A 96 7.19 -20.12 2.55
N ALA A 97 6.31 -21.10 2.28
CA ALA A 97 6.17 -21.67 0.93
C ALA A 97 5.60 -20.64 -0.05
N ASP A 98 4.65 -19.80 0.40
CA ASP A 98 4.08 -18.73 -0.43
C ASP A 98 5.14 -17.70 -0.80
N ARG A 99 5.97 -17.30 0.16
CA ARG A 99 7.09 -16.37 -0.09
C ARG A 99 8.13 -16.94 -1.07
N ALA A 100 8.39 -18.26 -1.00
CA ALA A 100 9.26 -18.92 -1.96
C ALA A 100 8.64 -18.95 -3.37
N ARG A 101 7.32 -19.12 -3.47
CA ARG A 101 6.59 -19.05 -4.75
C ARG A 101 6.64 -17.64 -5.34
N GLU A 102 6.46 -16.60 -4.54
CA GLU A 102 6.60 -15.19 -4.95
C GLU A 102 8.01 -14.88 -5.48
N THR A 103 9.03 -15.38 -4.80
CA THR A 103 10.42 -15.24 -5.26
C THR A 103 10.64 -15.88 -6.63
N GLU A 104 10.04 -17.04 -6.89
CA GLU A 104 10.14 -17.71 -8.19
C GLU A 104 9.28 -17.01 -9.25
N ALA A 105 8.08 -16.58 -8.89
CA ALA A 105 7.20 -15.80 -9.75
C ALA A 105 7.87 -14.51 -10.25
N MET A 106 8.57 -13.80 -9.37
CA MET A 106 9.35 -12.62 -9.76
C MET A 106 10.40 -12.95 -10.82
N LYS A 107 11.09 -14.10 -10.73
CA LYS A 107 12.05 -14.52 -11.77
C LYS A 107 11.35 -14.79 -13.10
N VAL A 108 10.19 -15.45 -13.07
CA VAL A 108 9.38 -15.72 -14.27
C VAL A 108 8.96 -14.39 -14.93
N VAL A 109 8.49 -13.43 -14.15
CA VAL A 109 8.12 -12.10 -14.62
C VAL A 109 9.31 -11.38 -15.25
N LEU A 110 10.45 -11.34 -14.57
CA LEU A 110 11.68 -10.74 -15.10
C LEU A 110 12.11 -11.38 -16.43
N GLN A 111 12.04 -12.71 -16.54
CA GLN A 111 12.39 -13.42 -17.78
C GLN A 111 11.42 -13.14 -18.94
N LYS A 112 10.13 -12.95 -18.64
CA LYS A 112 9.10 -12.62 -19.65
C LYS A 112 9.06 -11.13 -20.02
N SER A 113 9.61 -10.27 -19.16
CA SER A 113 9.69 -8.83 -19.42
C SER A 113 10.58 -8.49 -20.63
N PRO A 114 10.31 -7.39 -21.35
CA PRO A 114 11.19 -6.90 -22.41
C PRO A 114 12.65 -6.79 -21.94
N ALA A 115 13.59 -7.25 -22.77
CA ALA A 115 15.02 -7.38 -22.41
C ALA A 115 15.62 -6.10 -21.78
N HIS A 116 15.26 -4.92 -22.29
CA HIS A 116 15.76 -3.64 -21.80
C HIS A 116 15.25 -3.26 -20.39
N LEU A 117 14.20 -3.92 -19.89
CA LEU A 117 13.64 -3.70 -18.55
C LEU A 117 14.19 -4.68 -17.50
N GLN A 118 14.75 -5.81 -17.92
CA GLN A 118 15.08 -6.91 -17.00
C GLN A 118 16.11 -6.51 -15.95
N ASP A 119 17.26 -5.95 -16.37
CA ASP A 119 18.32 -5.50 -15.47
C ASP A 119 17.82 -4.39 -14.54
N TYR A 120 17.09 -3.44 -15.11
CA TYR A 120 16.51 -2.32 -14.40
C TYR A 120 15.53 -2.78 -13.30
N MET A 121 14.57 -3.64 -13.63
CA MET A 121 13.62 -4.20 -12.67
C MET A 121 14.33 -5.06 -11.63
N THR A 122 15.31 -5.87 -12.02
CA THR A 122 16.08 -6.72 -11.10
C THR A 122 16.76 -5.90 -10.01
N ILE A 123 17.42 -4.80 -10.39
CA ILE A 123 18.11 -3.91 -9.45
C ILE A 123 17.08 -3.21 -8.55
N LEU A 124 16.04 -2.63 -9.14
CA LEU A 124 15.04 -1.84 -8.42
C LEU A 124 14.26 -2.69 -7.40
N LEU A 125 13.86 -3.90 -7.78
CA LEU A 125 13.08 -4.81 -6.92
C LEU A 125 13.97 -5.47 -5.87
N GLY A 126 15.24 -5.75 -6.19
CA GLY A 126 16.23 -6.15 -5.18
C GLY A 126 16.43 -5.07 -4.11
N GLU A 127 16.45 -3.79 -4.49
CA GLU A 127 16.51 -2.66 -3.55
C GLU A 127 15.25 -2.60 -2.66
N TYR A 128 14.06 -2.78 -3.25
CA TYR A 128 12.78 -2.82 -2.53
C TYR A 128 12.73 -3.94 -1.50
N GLU A 129 13.07 -5.17 -1.89
CA GLU A 129 13.01 -6.34 -1.00
C GLU A 129 14.07 -6.30 0.11
N SER A 130 15.27 -5.81 -0.20
CA SER A 130 16.34 -5.65 0.79
C SER A 130 16.17 -4.45 1.72
N LEU A 131 15.26 -3.52 1.40
CA LEU A 131 15.05 -2.25 2.11
C LEU A 131 16.36 -1.46 2.31
N SER A 132 17.23 -1.51 1.30
CA SER A 132 18.60 -0.98 1.39
C SER A 132 18.72 0.53 1.21
N SER A 133 17.63 1.21 0.84
CA SER A 133 17.59 2.67 0.67
C SER A 133 16.41 3.32 1.40
N ASN A 134 16.48 4.64 1.59
CA ASN A 134 15.36 5.41 2.14
C ASN A 134 14.15 5.37 1.21
N GLU A 135 14.36 5.37 -0.11
CA GLU A 135 13.28 5.22 -1.08
C GLU A 135 12.57 3.87 -0.93
N ALA A 136 13.31 2.77 -0.80
CA ALA A 136 12.74 1.44 -0.61
C ALA A 136 11.95 1.31 0.69
N LYS A 137 12.50 1.81 1.80
CA LYS A 137 11.80 1.85 3.08
C LYS A 137 10.52 2.68 3.01
N PHE A 138 10.57 3.83 2.33
CA PHE A 138 9.41 4.71 2.16
C PHE A 138 8.32 4.04 1.34
N VAL A 139 8.67 3.42 0.20
CA VAL A 139 7.72 2.67 -0.62
C VAL A 139 7.11 1.51 0.17
N LYS A 140 7.91 0.77 0.94
CA LYS A 140 7.40 -0.31 1.80
C LYS A 140 6.45 0.22 2.87
N ALA A 141 6.75 1.38 3.48
CA ALA A 141 5.86 2.00 4.44
C ALA A 141 4.51 2.39 3.81
N LEU A 142 4.54 2.94 2.59
CA LEU A 142 3.33 3.26 1.82
C LEU A 142 2.51 2.02 1.48
N ASP A 143 3.13 0.96 0.97
CA ASP A 143 2.50 -0.34 0.66
C ASP A 143 1.71 -0.83 1.88
N ARG A 144 2.32 -0.78 3.06
CA ARG A 144 1.69 -1.26 4.30
C ARG A 144 0.53 -0.40 4.78
N VAL A 145 0.51 0.91 4.50
CA VAL A 145 -0.54 1.80 5.00
C VAL A 145 -1.65 2.06 4.00
N GLU A 146 -1.37 1.95 2.69
CA GLU A 146 -2.33 2.23 1.62
C GLU A 146 -3.65 1.46 1.79
N PRO A 147 -3.66 0.16 2.17
CA PRO A 147 -4.90 -0.57 2.42
C PRO A 147 -5.78 0.06 3.50
N LEU A 148 -5.22 0.78 4.49
CA LEU A 148 -6.03 1.50 5.47
C LEU A 148 -6.81 2.65 4.83
N PHE A 149 -6.20 3.38 3.90
CA PHE A 149 -6.86 4.47 3.17
C PHE A 149 -7.94 3.92 2.25
N HIS A 150 -7.64 2.83 1.53
CA HIS A 150 -8.63 2.17 0.69
C HIS A 150 -9.82 1.66 1.52
N LEU A 151 -9.55 0.94 2.61
CA LEU A 151 -10.56 0.23 3.38
C LEU A 151 -11.30 1.11 4.41
N TYR A 152 -10.92 2.36 4.63
CA TYR A 152 -11.60 3.25 5.59
C TYR A 152 -12.96 3.76 5.06
N ASN A 153 -13.88 2.85 4.80
CA ASN A 153 -15.26 3.11 4.41
C ASN A 153 -16.16 1.92 4.83
N GLU A 154 -17.48 2.06 4.66
CA GLU A 154 -18.43 1.02 5.05
C GLU A 154 -18.16 -0.33 4.39
N LYS A 155 -17.84 -0.34 3.10
CA LYS A 155 -17.56 -1.57 2.34
C LYS A 155 -16.27 -2.23 2.81
N GLY A 156 -15.20 -1.45 3.04
CA GLY A 156 -13.94 -1.95 3.57
C GLY A 156 -14.08 -2.57 4.95
N ARG A 157 -15.02 -2.10 5.78
CA ARG A 157 -15.38 -2.77 7.04
C ARG A 157 -15.84 -4.21 6.84
N ASN A 158 -16.66 -4.45 5.82
CA ASN A 158 -17.16 -5.78 5.50
C ASN A 158 -16.01 -6.66 4.98
N THR A 159 -15.15 -6.12 4.11
CA THR A 159 -13.94 -6.82 3.63
C THR A 159 -13.05 -7.29 4.78
N MET A 160 -12.76 -6.42 5.76
CA MET A 160 -11.94 -6.82 6.93
C MET A 160 -12.60 -7.92 7.77
N LYS A 161 -13.92 -7.90 7.91
CA LYS A 161 -14.67 -8.95 8.63
C LYS A 161 -14.66 -10.29 7.87
N MET A 162 -14.88 -10.27 6.57
CA MET A 162 -14.83 -11.46 5.71
C MET A 162 -13.45 -12.10 5.75
N ASN A 163 -12.39 -11.28 5.67
CA ASN A 163 -11.00 -11.72 5.76
C ASN A 163 -10.55 -12.09 7.18
N ARG A 164 -11.45 -11.98 8.16
CA ARG A 164 -11.19 -12.22 9.60
C ARG A 164 -9.95 -11.46 10.10
N THR A 165 -9.74 -10.25 9.59
CA THR A 165 -8.57 -9.44 9.94
C THR A 165 -8.68 -8.95 11.37
N THR A 166 -7.74 -9.37 12.24
CA THR A 166 -7.64 -8.85 13.61
C THR A 166 -6.83 -7.56 13.66
N LEU A 167 -6.97 -6.79 14.73
CA LEU A 167 -6.12 -5.63 15.00
C LEU A 167 -4.64 -6.02 15.02
N GLU A 168 -4.32 -7.13 15.70
CA GLU A 168 -2.95 -7.67 15.79
C GLU A 168 -2.36 -7.98 14.41
N ASN A 169 -3.13 -8.64 13.53
CA ASN A 169 -2.68 -8.94 12.16
C ASN A 169 -2.35 -7.66 11.38
N SER A 170 -3.25 -6.67 11.46
CA SER A 170 -3.07 -5.38 10.80
C SER A 170 -1.82 -4.66 11.35
N GLU A 171 -1.66 -4.57 12.66
CA GLU A 171 -0.53 -3.88 13.29
C GLU A 171 0.81 -4.57 13.01
N LYS A 172 0.86 -5.90 13.10
CA LYS A 172 2.08 -6.69 12.86
C LYS A 172 2.65 -6.49 11.47
N LEU A 173 1.80 -6.32 10.45
CA LEU A 173 2.26 -6.06 9.08
C LEU A 173 2.81 -4.65 8.87
N LYS A 174 2.33 -3.65 9.63
CA LYS A 174 2.69 -2.24 9.39
C LYS A 174 3.80 -1.74 10.29
N GLN A 175 3.74 -2.09 11.59
CA GLN A 175 4.60 -1.50 12.61
C GLN A 175 6.10 -1.55 12.29
N PRO A 176 6.67 -2.64 11.73
CA PRO A 176 8.09 -2.67 11.41
C PRO A 176 8.55 -1.61 10.40
N TYR A 177 7.66 -1.16 9.51
CA TYR A 177 8.04 -0.36 8.34
C TYR A 177 7.72 1.13 8.47
N ILE A 178 6.85 1.52 9.41
CA ILE A 178 6.39 2.91 9.53
C ILE A 178 7.16 3.73 10.58
N GLN A 179 8.07 3.13 11.36
CA GLN A 179 8.67 3.82 12.53
C GLN A 179 9.52 5.04 12.14
N GLU A 180 10.20 4.97 11.01
CA GLU A 180 11.08 6.04 10.50
C GLU A 180 10.29 7.19 9.84
N PHE A 181 8.97 7.05 9.67
CA PHE A 181 8.12 7.96 8.91
C PHE A 181 7.03 8.59 9.81
N PRO A 182 7.32 9.70 10.51
CA PRO A 182 6.41 10.27 11.51
C PRO A 182 5.02 10.64 11.00
N PHE A 183 4.87 11.15 9.77
CA PHE A 183 3.54 11.50 9.23
C PHE A 183 2.76 10.24 8.86
N ILE A 184 3.39 9.29 8.16
CA ILE A 184 2.80 7.99 7.82
C ILE A 184 2.37 7.26 9.10
N LYS A 185 3.22 7.25 10.13
CA LYS A 185 2.92 6.64 11.43
C LYS A 185 1.71 7.28 12.10
N LEU A 186 1.64 8.61 12.14
CA LEU A 186 0.50 9.33 12.70
C LEU A 186 -0.81 8.98 11.97
N PHE A 187 -0.79 8.96 10.64
CA PHE A 187 -1.97 8.61 9.83
C PHE A 187 -2.38 7.15 10.05
N SER A 188 -1.42 6.22 10.03
CA SER A 188 -1.67 4.81 10.31
C SER A 188 -2.29 4.60 11.69
N HIS A 189 -1.76 5.22 12.73
CA HIS A 189 -2.28 5.07 14.10
C HIS A 189 -3.66 5.68 14.25
N THR A 190 -3.90 6.84 13.65
CA THR A 190 -5.20 7.52 13.70
C THR A 190 -6.27 6.71 12.99
N LEU A 191 -5.96 6.19 11.79
CA LEU A 191 -6.87 5.33 11.04
C LEU A 191 -7.14 4.01 11.76
N THR A 192 -6.11 3.30 12.22
CA THR A 192 -6.28 2.06 12.98
C THR A 192 -7.20 2.27 14.19
N ALA A 193 -6.98 3.31 15.00
CA ALA A 193 -7.81 3.60 16.17
C ALA A 193 -9.27 3.94 15.78
N ALA A 194 -9.47 4.72 14.72
CA ALA A 194 -10.80 5.02 14.21
C ALA A 194 -11.51 3.78 13.64
N MET A 195 -10.78 2.87 13.00
CA MET A 195 -11.30 1.60 12.49
C MET A 195 -11.66 0.65 13.63
N GLU A 196 -10.87 0.61 14.70
CA GLU A 196 -11.17 -0.20 15.89
C GLU A 196 -12.46 0.27 16.57
N THR A 197 -12.57 1.57 16.86
CA THR A 197 -13.77 2.15 17.48
C THR A 197 -15.03 1.95 16.63
N ARG A 198 -14.89 1.89 15.30
CA ARG A 198 -15.98 1.64 14.35
C ARG A 198 -16.22 0.15 14.06
N GLY A 199 -15.50 -0.75 14.72
CA GLY A 199 -15.75 -2.20 14.64
C GLY A 199 -15.35 -2.84 13.30
N TYR A 200 -14.22 -2.42 12.72
CA TYR A 200 -13.66 -3.03 11.51
C TYR A 200 -12.99 -4.37 11.77
N PHE A 201 -12.26 -4.48 12.88
CA PHE A 201 -11.48 -5.67 13.17
C PHE A 201 -12.33 -6.83 13.70
N TYR A 202 -12.04 -8.03 13.21
CA TYR A 202 -12.62 -9.27 13.69
C TYR A 202 -12.17 -9.53 15.14
N LYS A 203 -13.14 -9.79 16.02
CA LYS A 203 -12.89 -10.26 17.39
C LYS A 203 -13.04 -11.78 17.40
N LYS A 204 -12.01 -12.48 17.88
CA LYS A 204 -12.01 -13.94 18.00
C LYS A 204 -13.05 -14.42 19.01
#